data_AF-X0RKN6-F1
#
_entry.id   AF-X0RKN6-F1
#
_cell.length_a   1.000
_cell.length_b   1.000
_cell.length_c   1.000
_cell.angle_alpha   90.00
_cell.angle_beta   90.00
_cell.angle_gamma   90.00
#
_symmetry.space_group_name_H-M   'P 1'
#
loop_
_entity.id
_entity.type
_entity.pdbx_description
1 polymer ?
#
loop_
_entity_poly.entity_id
_entity_poly.type
_entity_poly.pdbx_seq_one_letter_code
_entity_poly.pdbx_strand_id
1 'polypeptide(L)'
;MNHIYRVVFNHSLGVYQCVSELAKTCGKSSGKSSTSTSNNNFALRALSTALFSVLGLSIASVTHAITYDNGAVNIVGNGYTIVDDIVKNDSTILKNNDDDVNTNSSMQMNGDQEIPSRLLITDNGVVQTDQFFISNNALIDIEAGAV
;
A
#
# COMPACT_ATOMS: atom_id res chain seq x y z
N MET A 1 23.92 44.74 -24.53
CA MET A 1 24.30 43.75 -25.55
C MET A 1 23.45 42.51 -25.30
N ASN A 2 22.70 42.02 -26.29
CA ASN A 2 21.85 40.83 -26.10
C ASN A 2 22.70 39.56 -26.25
N HIS A 3 22.78 38.77 -25.19
CA HIS A 3 23.41 37.44 -25.23
C HIS A 3 22.35 36.41 -25.62
N ILE A 4 22.59 35.70 -26.72
CA ILE A 4 21.70 34.64 -27.20
C ILE A 4 22.12 33.33 -26.53
N TYR A 5 21.17 32.64 -25.91
CA TYR A 5 21.35 31.33 -25.30
C TYR A 5 20.42 30.32 -25.95
N ARG A 6 20.90 29.10 -26.18
CA ARG A 6 20.08 27.97 -26.62
C ARG A 6 19.94 26.99 -25.49
N VAL A 7 18.72 26.51 -25.25
CA VAL A 7 18.42 25.46 -24.28
C VAL A 7 18.28 24.15 -25.04
N VAL A 8 19.07 23.14 -24.65
CA VAL A 8 19.04 21.80 -25.25
C VAL A 8 18.63 20.80 -24.19
N PHE A 9 17.70 19.92 -24.54
CA PHE A 9 17.31 18.80 -23.68
C PHE A 9 18.22 17.60 -23.95
N ASN A 10 18.89 17.09 -22.90
CA ASN A 10 19.65 15.86 -22.98
C ASN A 10 18.77 14.68 -22.57
N HIS A 11 18.33 13.88 -23.55
CA HIS A 11 17.43 12.75 -23.32
C HIS A 11 18.05 11.65 -22.44
N SER A 12 19.38 11.44 -22.51
CA SER A 12 20.05 10.38 -21.73
C SER A 12 20.22 10.74 -20.24
N LEU A 13 20.30 12.04 -19.92
CA LEU A 13 20.45 12.53 -18.54
C LEU A 13 19.17 13.14 -17.97
N GLY A 14 18.13 13.35 -18.79
CA GLY A 14 16.85 13.91 -18.37
C GLY A 14 16.90 15.39 -17.95
N VAL A 15 17.93 16.14 -18.35
CA VAL A 15 18.14 17.53 -17.90
C VAL A 15 18.19 18.53 -19.06
N TYR A 16 17.67 19.73 -18.82
CA TYR A 16 17.80 20.89 -19.72
C TYR A 16 19.09 21.64 -19.42
N GLN A 17 19.89 21.88 -20.46
CA GLN A 17 21.17 22.58 -20.35
C GLN A 17 21.17 23.83 -21.22
N CYS A 18 21.59 24.96 -20.66
CA CYS A 18 21.73 26.22 -21.37
C CYS A 18 23.16 26.36 -21.90
N VAL A 19 23.31 26.57 -23.20
CA VAL A 19 24.62 26.76 -23.84
C VAL A 19 24.65 28.13 -24.53
N SER A 20 25.73 28.88 -24.30
CA SER A 20 25.98 30.16 -24.98
C SER A 20 26.75 29.91 -26.29
N GLU A 21 26.37 30.62 -27.35
CA GLU A 21 26.97 30.50 -28.69
C GLU A 21 28.44 30.97 -28.76
N LEU A 22 28.92 31.68 -27.73
CA LEU A 22 30.32 32.15 -27.63
C LEU A 22 31.31 31.11 -27.09
N ALA A 23 30.88 29.87 -26.84
CA ALA A 23 31.79 28.81 -26.42
C ALA A 23 32.70 28.39 -27.59
N LYS A 24 33.93 28.92 -27.60
CA LYS A 24 35.02 28.52 -28.49
C LYS A 24 35.09 26.99 -28.61
N THR A 25 35.30 26.52 -29.85
CA THR A 25 35.38 25.11 -30.25
C THR A 25 36.66 24.44 -29.72
N CYS A 26 36.77 24.28 -28.40
CA CYS A 26 37.87 23.53 -27.80
C CYS A 26 37.51 22.05 -27.79
N GLY A 27 37.85 21.37 -28.89
CA GLY A 27 37.78 19.92 -29.00
C GLY A 27 38.53 19.25 -27.85
N LYS A 28 37.83 18.43 -27.07
CA LYS A 28 38.48 17.47 -26.17
C LYS A 28 38.94 16.30 -27.04
N SER A 29 40.22 16.33 -27.39
CA SER A 29 40.91 15.26 -28.08
C SER A 29 40.87 13.97 -27.26
N SER A 30 40.82 12.87 -28.01
CA SER A 30 40.91 11.48 -27.59
C SER A 30 42.18 11.16 -26.79
N GLY A 31 42.05 10.29 -25.77
CA GLY A 31 43.20 9.52 -25.28
C GLY A 31 43.25 9.21 -23.77
N LYS A 32 42.55 8.16 -23.33
CA LYS A 32 43.12 7.03 -22.56
C LYS A 32 42.00 6.07 -22.14
N SER A 33 41.93 4.94 -22.81
CA SER A 33 41.25 3.74 -22.29
C SER A 33 42.06 3.25 -21.08
N SER A 34 41.52 3.44 -19.88
CA SER A 34 41.92 2.66 -18.72
C SER A 34 40.79 1.69 -18.41
N THR A 35 40.99 0.45 -18.82
CA THR A 35 40.24 -0.70 -18.35
C THR A 35 40.50 -0.86 -16.86
N SER A 36 39.67 -0.23 -16.04
CA SER A 36 39.49 -0.59 -14.63
C SER A 36 38.27 -1.48 -14.57
N THR A 37 38.51 -2.79 -14.60
CA THR A 37 37.55 -3.81 -14.22
C THR A 37 37.27 -3.64 -12.73
N SER A 38 36.28 -2.82 -12.38
CA SER A 38 35.72 -2.80 -11.03
C SER A 38 34.26 -3.21 -11.14
N ASN A 39 34.02 -4.45 -10.72
CA ASN A 39 32.71 -5.08 -10.61
C ASN A 39 31.85 -4.32 -9.59
N ASN A 40 31.30 -3.17 -9.97
CA ASN A 40 30.42 -2.37 -9.12
C ASN A 40 28.93 -2.61 -9.42
N ASN A 41 28.57 -3.82 -9.87
CA ASN A 41 27.16 -4.24 -9.98
C ASN A 41 26.50 -4.52 -8.63
N PHE A 42 27.26 -4.47 -7.53
CA PHE A 42 26.74 -4.69 -6.18
C PHE A 42 26.14 -3.43 -5.54
N ALA A 43 26.66 -2.25 -5.88
CA ALA A 43 26.23 -0.99 -5.25
C ALA A 43 24.83 -0.53 -5.71
N LEU A 44 24.48 -0.76 -6.97
CA LEU A 44 23.16 -0.35 -7.51
C LEU A 44 22.02 -1.28 -7.08
N ARG A 45 22.28 -2.57 -6.82
CA ARG A 45 21.25 -3.49 -6.29
C ARG A 45 20.95 -3.23 -4.81
N ALA A 46 21.97 -2.86 -4.02
CA ALA A 46 21.80 -2.53 -2.60
C ALA A 46 20.96 -1.25 -2.39
N LEU A 47 21.07 -0.25 -3.27
CA LEU A 47 20.23 0.95 -3.20
C LEU A 47 18.76 0.65 -3.52
N SER A 48 18.50 -0.30 -4.43
CA SER A 48 17.14 -0.71 -4.80
C SER A 48 16.42 -1.45 -3.66
N THR A 49 17.14 -2.16 -2.78
CA THR A 49 16.54 -2.86 -1.62
C THR A 49 16.25 -1.93 -0.44
N ALA A 50 16.97 -0.82 -0.29
CA ALA A 50 16.75 0.15 0.78
C ALA A 50 15.49 1.02 0.57
N LEU A 51 15.05 1.20 -0.68
CA LEU A 51 13.83 1.95 -0.98
C LEU A 51 12.54 1.14 -0.73
N PHE A 52 12.63 -0.18 -0.55
CA PHE A 52 11.47 -1.03 -0.24
C PHE A 52 11.19 -1.14 1.26
N SER A 53 12.13 -0.77 2.12
CA SER A 53 11.98 -0.91 3.59
C SER A 53 11.23 0.25 4.27
N VAL A 54 10.76 1.26 3.51
CA VAL A 54 9.99 2.40 4.03
C VAL A 54 8.49 2.29 3.69
N LEU A 55 8.03 1.13 3.21
CA LEU A 55 6.59 0.83 3.06
C LEU A 55 5.97 0.23 4.32
N GLY A 56 6.62 0.37 5.48
CA GLY A 56 5.99 0.22 6.78
C GLY A 56 5.01 1.37 7.03
N LEU A 57 3.93 1.41 6.26
CA LEU A 57 2.74 2.18 6.60
C LEU A 57 2.21 1.63 7.92
N SER A 58 2.63 2.25 9.03
CA SER A 58 1.81 2.25 10.24
C SER A 58 0.55 3.03 9.90
N ILE A 59 -0.44 2.34 9.32
CA ILE A 59 -1.78 2.87 9.17
C ILE A 59 -2.31 3.01 10.59
N ALA A 60 -2.24 4.22 11.14
CA ALA A 60 -3.15 4.61 12.20
C ALA A 60 -4.54 4.40 11.61
N SER A 61 -5.20 3.32 12.01
CA SER A 61 -6.49 2.89 11.50
C SER A 61 -7.53 3.94 11.84
N VAL A 62 -7.74 4.90 10.95
CA VAL A 62 -9.07 5.45 10.73
C VAL A 62 -9.92 4.25 10.32
N THR A 63 -10.83 3.85 11.20
CA THR A 63 -11.80 2.79 11.00
C THR A 63 -12.74 3.20 9.86
N HIS A 64 -12.31 2.93 8.64
CA HIS A 64 -13.10 3.10 7.45
C HIS A 64 -13.85 1.81 7.16
N ALA A 65 -15.01 1.94 6.52
CA ALA A 65 -15.74 0.82 5.93
C ALA A 65 -14.84 0.02 4.98
N ILE A 66 -14.70 -1.29 5.19
CA ILE A 66 -13.92 -2.18 4.32
C ILE A 66 -14.83 -3.21 3.66
N THR A 67 -14.70 -3.36 2.35
CA THR A 67 -15.30 -4.48 1.61
C THR A 67 -14.24 -5.55 1.34
N TYR A 68 -14.50 -6.75 1.82
CA TYR A 68 -13.71 -7.96 1.58
C TYR A 68 -14.39 -8.81 0.51
N ASP A 69 -13.74 -8.99 -0.64
CA ASP A 69 -14.29 -9.75 -1.77
C ASP A 69 -13.27 -10.54 -2.61
N ASN A 70 -12.09 -10.74 -2.03
CA ASN A 70 -10.94 -11.31 -2.72
C ASN A 70 -10.92 -12.85 -2.79
N GLY A 71 -11.94 -13.54 -2.26
CA GLY A 71 -11.96 -15.01 -2.22
C GLY A 71 -10.83 -15.61 -1.38
N ALA A 72 -10.30 -14.85 -0.41
CA ALA A 72 -9.19 -15.24 0.44
C ALA A 72 -9.50 -15.02 1.92
N VAL A 73 -8.62 -15.56 2.78
CA VAL A 73 -8.66 -15.31 4.23
C VAL A 73 -8.01 -13.97 4.55
N ASN A 74 -8.81 -13.04 5.05
CA ASN A 74 -8.39 -11.71 5.48
C ASN A 74 -8.22 -11.74 6.99
N ILE A 75 -6.96 -11.69 7.45
CA ILE A 75 -6.63 -11.71 8.87
C ILE A 75 -6.60 -10.26 9.38
N VAL A 76 -7.47 -9.94 10.32
CA VAL A 76 -7.49 -8.64 11.03
C VAL A 76 -6.83 -8.74 12.41
N GLY A 77 -6.36 -7.62 12.94
CA GLY A 77 -5.73 -7.58 14.27
C GLY A 77 -6.72 -7.81 15.41
N ASN A 78 -6.22 -8.22 16.57
CA ASN A 78 -7.04 -8.40 17.77
C ASN A 78 -7.75 -7.08 18.18
N GLY A 79 -9.03 -7.17 18.57
CA GLY A 79 -9.85 -6.01 18.90
C GLY A 79 -10.36 -5.26 17.67
N TYR A 80 -10.44 -5.92 16.51
CA TYR A 80 -10.92 -5.32 15.28
C TYR A 80 -12.32 -4.71 15.45
N THR A 81 -12.45 -3.43 15.13
CA THR A 81 -13.72 -2.69 15.25
C THR A 81 -14.37 -2.59 13.89
N ILE A 82 -15.54 -3.21 13.75
CA ILE A 82 -16.34 -3.19 12.54
C ILE A 82 -17.20 -1.92 12.53
N VAL A 83 -17.19 -1.19 11.42
CA VAL A 83 -17.96 0.07 11.27
C VAL A 83 -19.04 -0.02 10.20
N ASP A 84 -18.70 -0.32 8.95
CA ASP A 84 -19.67 -0.53 7.87
C ASP A 84 -19.07 -1.54 6.88
N ASP A 85 -18.64 -2.67 7.43
CA ASP A 85 -17.83 -3.63 6.69
C ASP A 85 -18.72 -4.61 5.94
N ILE A 86 -18.25 -5.02 4.76
CA ILE A 86 -18.94 -5.95 3.88
C ILE A 86 -18.03 -7.14 3.64
N VAL A 87 -18.52 -8.35 3.91
CA VAL A 87 -17.83 -9.60 3.58
C VAL A 87 -18.66 -10.32 2.53
N LYS A 88 -18.14 -10.38 1.31
CA LYS A 88 -18.83 -10.97 0.16
C LYS A 88 -17.96 -11.96 -0.58
N ASN A 89 -18.59 -12.71 -1.48
CA ASN A 89 -18.02 -13.73 -2.35
C ASN A 89 -17.65 -15.02 -1.62
N ASP A 90 -17.82 -16.12 -2.34
CA ASP A 90 -17.50 -17.46 -1.89
C ASP A 90 -16.00 -17.55 -1.58
N SER A 91 -15.66 -18.25 -0.49
CA SER A 91 -14.28 -18.38 0.02
C SER A 91 -13.64 -17.12 0.60
N THR A 92 -14.30 -15.97 0.62
CA THR A 92 -13.82 -14.81 1.39
C THR A 92 -14.11 -15.04 2.87
N ILE A 93 -13.05 -15.08 3.69
CA ILE A 93 -13.16 -15.27 5.13
C ILE A 93 -12.54 -14.06 5.84
N LEU A 94 -13.34 -13.31 6.59
CA LEU A 94 -12.82 -12.33 7.54
C LEU A 94 -12.53 -13.05 8.85
N LYS A 95 -11.25 -13.17 9.21
CA LYS A 95 -10.81 -13.89 10.42
C LYS A 95 -10.00 -12.99 11.33
N ASN A 96 -10.18 -13.14 12.63
CA ASN A 96 -9.34 -12.48 13.61
C ASN A 96 -7.99 -13.19 13.78
N ASN A 97 -6.91 -12.43 13.98
CA ASN A 97 -5.60 -13.02 14.22
C ASN A 97 -5.60 -13.78 15.54
N ASP A 98 -5.43 -15.10 15.46
CA ASP A 98 -5.48 -16.07 16.56
C ASP A 98 -4.07 -16.60 16.91
N ASP A 99 -3.03 -15.97 16.36
CA ASP A 99 -1.64 -16.41 16.59
C ASP A 99 -1.14 -16.10 18.02
N ASP A 100 -1.92 -15.36 18.82
CA ASP A 100 -1.53 -14.93 20.16
C ASP A 100 -2.26 -15.75 21.24
N VAL A 101 -1.63 -16.86 21.65
CA VAL A 101 -2.12 -17.90 22.58
C VAL A 101 -2.64 -17.35 23.93
N ASN A 102 -2.37 -16.08 24.25
CA ASN A 102 -2.71 -15.44 25.52
C ASN A 102 -3.72 -14.29 25.41
N THR A 103 -4.22 -13.96 24.22
CA THR A 103 -5.27 -12.95 24.07
C THR A 103 -6.46 -13.54 23.34
N ASN A 104 -7.64 -13.50 23.96
CA ASN A 104 -8.87 -13.83 23.27
C ASN A 104 -9.02 -12.90 22.06
N SER A 105 -8.98 -13.47 20.87
CA SER A 105 -9.16 -12.70 19.65
C SER A 105 -10.62 -12.30 19.51
N SER A 106 -10.86 -10.99 19.54
CA SER A 106 -12.21 -10.42 19.58
C SER A 106 -12.48 -9.42 18.46
N MET A 107 -13.65 -9.54 17.85
CA MET A 107 -14.20 -8.53 16.94
C MET A 107 -15.29 -7.77 17.69
N GLN A 108 -15.40 -6.47 17.45
CA GLN A 108 -16.36 -5.62 18.14
C GLN A 108 -17.12 -4.70 17.19
N MET A 109 -18.40 -4.52 17.49
CA MET A 109 -19.29 -3.53 16.87
C MET A 109 -19.78 -2.57 17.94
N ASN A 110 -19.61 -1.28 17.69
CA ASN A 110 -20.04 -0.23 18.60
C ASN A 110 -20.50 0.98 17.78
N GLY A 111 -21.79 0.98 17.44
CA GLY A 111 -22.36 2.10 16.69
C GLY A 111 -22.91 3.19 17.59
N ASP A 112 -22.93 4.40 17.05
CA ASP A 112 -23.47 5.58 17.72
C ASP A 112 -25.00 5.67 17.51
N GLN A 113 -25.70 6.46 18.32
CA GLN A 113 -27.16 6.60 18.24
C GLN A 113 -27.65 7.09 16.87
N GLU A 114 -26.85 7.88 16.15
CA GLU A 114 -27.21 8.41 14.83
C GLU A 114 -26.68 7.57 13.65
N ILE A 115 -25.60 6.81 13.83
CA ILE A 115 -24.96 6.02 12.77
C ILE A 115 -24.67 4.62 13.30
N PRO A 116 -25.43 3.59 12.84
CA PRO A 116 -25.20 2.24 13.29
C PRO A 116 -23.87 1.69 12.77
N SER A 117 -23.18 0.90 13.58
CA SER A 117 -22.12 0.03 13.06
C SER A 117 -22.77 -1.13 12.32
N ARG A 118 -22.38 -1.37 11.07
CA ARG A 118 -22.98 -2.40 10.24
C ARG A 118 -21.94 -3.43 9.77
N LEU A 119 -22.37 -4.69 9.76
CA LEU A 119 -21.67 -5.80 9.14
C LEU A 119 -22.63 -6.45 8.15
N LEU A 120 -22.28 -6.46 6.87
CA LEU A 120 -23.03 -7.17 5.84
C LEU A 120 -22.26 -8.41 5.39
N ILE A 121 -22.87 -9.58 5.52
CA ILE A 121 -22.35 -10.84 5.02
C ILE A 121 -23.26 -11.29 3.87
N THR A 122 -22.70 -11.42 2.67
CA THR A 122 -23.46 -11.78 1.47
C THR A 122 -22.65 -12.71 0.56
N ASP A 123 -23.27 -13.31 -0.45
CA ASP A 123 -22.59 -14.17 -1.44
C ASP A 123 -21.68 -15.24 -0.83
N ASN A 124 -22.14 -15.92 0.23
CA ASN A 124 -21.38 -16.94 0.97
C ASN A 124 -20.07 -16.47 1.64
N GLY A 125 -19.93 -15.16 1.89
CA GLY A 125 -18.87 -14.63 2.74
C GLY A 125 -18.92 -15.21 4.16
N VAL A 126 -17.78 -15.32 4.83
CA VAL A 126 -17.68 -15.91 6.16
C VAL A 126 -16.95 -14.97 7.12
N VAL A 127 -17.48 -14.82 8.33
CA VAL A 127 -16.78 -14.15 9.44
C VAL A 127 -16.46 -15.17 10.52
N GLN A 128 -15.19 -15.26 10.91
CA GLN A 128 -14.70 -16.22 11.90
C GLN A 128 -13.94 -15.50 13.03
N THR A 129 -14.44 -15.62 14.25
CA THR A 129 -13.80 -15.11 15.46
C THR A 129 -14.21 -15.97 16.65
N ASP A 130 -13.40 -15.98 17.71
CA ASP A 130 -13.73 -16.71 18.94
C ASP A 130 -14.70 -15.91 19.81
N GLN A 131 -14.52 -14.59 19.82
CA GLN A 131 -15.39 -13.66 20.54
C GLN A 131 -15.87 -12.57 19.59
N PHE A 132 -17.18 -12.31 19.63
CA PHE A 132 -17.82 -11.26 18.84
C PHE A 132 -18.68 -10.40 19.78
N PHE A 133 -18.27 -9.15 20.01
CA PHE A 133 -18.94 -8.22 20.90
C PHE A 133 -19.81 -7.25 20.12
N ILE A 134 -21.09 -7.15 20.47
CA ILE A 134 -22.03 -6.22 19.86
C ILE A 134 -22.55 -5.31 20.96
N SER A 135 -22.43 -4.00 20.75
CA SER A 135 -22.87 -3.00 21.71
C SER A 135 -23.53 -1.81 21.01
N ASN A 136 -24.41 -1.11 21.74
CA ASN A 136 -25.11 0.08 21.28
C ASN A 136 -25.91 -0.14 19.99
N ASN A 137 -25.79 0.76 19.02
CA ASN A 137 -26.54 0.74 17.77
C ASN A 137 -25.78 -0.04 16.69
N ALA A 138 -25.88 -1.37 16.69
CA ALA A 138 -25.15 -2.21 15.74
C ALA A 138 -26.09 -3.15 14.98
N LEU A 139 -25.81 -3.36 13.69
CA LEU A 139 -26.64 -4.11 12.76
C LEU A 139 -25.81 -5.17 12.02
N ILE A 140 -26.26 -6.42 12.05
CA ILE A 140 -25.67 -7.50 11.26
C ILE A 140 -26.71 -7.98 10.27
N ASP A 141 -26.38 -7.85 8.99
CA ASP A 141 -27.20 -8.35 7.90
C ASP A 141 -26.51 -9.56 7.28
N ILE A 142 -27.22 -10.68 7.22
CA ILE A 142 -26.75 -11.90 6.53
C ILE A 142 -27.71 -12.18 5.39
N GLU A 143 -27.26 -11.94 4.17
CA GLU A 143 -28.02 -12.21 2.96
C GLU A 143 -27.74 -13.63 2.48
N ALA A 144 -28.77 -14.30 1.95
CA ALA A 144 -28.60 -15.58 1.29
C ALA A 144 -27.78 -15.37 0.02
N GLY A 145 -26.67 -16.10 -0.13
CA GLY A 145 -25.91 -16.10 -1.37
C GLY A 145 -26.81 -16.55 -2.53
N ALA A 146 -26.74 -15.84 -3.66
CA ALA A 146 -27.46 -16.25 -4.85
C ALA A 146 -26.98 -17.64 -5.28
N VAL A 147 -27.89 -18.62 -5.23
CA VAL A 147 -27.66 -20.02 -5.66
C VAL A 147 -27.63 -20.12 -7.18
#